data_AF-A0A0D0P0P5-F1
#
_entry.id   AF-A0A0D0P0P5-F1
#
_cell.length_a   1.000
_cell.length_b   1.000
_cell.length_c   1.000
_cell.angle_alpha   90.00
_cell.angle_beta   90.00
_cell.angle_gamma   90.00
#
_symmetry.space_group_name_H-M   'P 1'
#
loop_
_entity.id
_entity.type
_entity.pdbx_description
1 polymer ?
#
loop_
_entity_poly.entity_id
_entity_poly.type
_entity_poly.pdbx_seq_one_letter_code
_entity_poly.pdbx_strand_id
1 'polypeptide(L)'
;MLTECQVNGRRQQQERVQQHAARFAPEAGSWTFLFATGDAHELKAYVNELILAEPDLRSDELRIDAPCSRDGSPPHYSLSRFMPHPAPEPCPAPEPDHQPAES
;
A
#
# COMPACT_ATOMS: atom_id res chain seq x y z
N MET A 1 3.73 39.81 -9.89
CA MET A 1 4.72 38.96 -9.21
C MET A 1 4.18 37.53 -9.28
N LEU A 2 4.67 36.73 -10.22
CA LEU A 2 4.25 35.34 -10.43
C LEU A 2 5.30 34.44 -9.78
N THR A 3 4.92 33.69 -8.75
CA THR A 3 5.84 32.86 -7.97
C THR A 3 6.05 31.52 -8.67
N GLU A 4 7.19 31.35 -9.34
CA GLU A 4 7.65 30.14 -10.03
C GLU A 4 8.03 28.96 -9.09
N CYS A 5 7.33 28.77 -7.98
CA CYS A 5 7.66 27.75 -6.97
C CYS A 5 6.93 26.40 -7.19
N GLN A 6 6.94 25.78 -8.38
CA GLN A 6 6.16 24.53 -8.59
C GLN A 6 6.83 23.36 -9.32
N VAL A 7 8.05 23.49 -9.83
CA VAL A 7 8.62 22.44 -10.71
C VAL A 7 9.60 21.51 -9.97
N ASN A 8 10.39 22.01 -9.01
CA ASN A 8 11.43 21.21 -8.37
C ASN A 8 10.95 20.24 -7.28
N GLY A 9 9.78 20.48 -6.67
CA GLY A 9 9.22 19.59 -5.63
C GLY A 9 8.67 18.27 -6.18
N ARG A 10 8.21 18.25 -7.43
CA ARG A 10 7.51 17.10 -8.02
C ARG A 10 8.44 15.90 -8.26
N ARG A 11 9.71 16.15 -8.59
CA ARG A 11 10.67 15.09 -8.94
C ARG A 11 11.10 14.28 -7.73
N GLN A 12 11.47 14.96 -6.63
CA GLN A 12 11.82 14.28 -5.38
C GLN A 12 10.62 13.53 -4.77
N GLN A 13 9.43 14.11 -4.87
CA GLN A 13 8.20 13.44 -4.39
C GLN A 13 7.89 12.21 -5.25
N GLN A 14 8.07 12.27 -6.57
CA GLN A 14 7.95 11.11 -7.44
C GLN A 14 9.00 10.04 -7.14
N GLU A 15 10.26 10.38 -6.92
CA GLU A 15 11.30 9.39 -6.59
C GLU A 15 11.00 8.65 -5.29
N ARG A 16 10.52 9.36 -4.27
CA ARG A 16 10.05 8.74 -3.02
C ARG A 16 8.82 7.85 -3.25
N VAL A 17 7.88 8.29 -4.08
CA VAL A 17 6.71 7.50 -4.48
C VAL A 17 7.14 6.25 -5.26
N GLN A 18 8.14 6.34 -6.13
CA GLN A 18 8.64 5.21 -6.92
C GLN A 18 9.39 4.20 -6.04
N GLN A 19 10.22 4.67 -5.10
CA GLN A 19 10.89 3.78 -4.14
C GLN A 19 9.87 3.07 -3.23
N HIS A 20 8.84 3.79 -2.78
CA HIS A 20 7.73 3.21 -2.03
C HIS A 20 6.95 2.21 -2.90
N ALA A 21 6.65 2.55 -4.15
CA ALA A 21 5.96 1.65 -5.09
C ALA A 21 6.74 0.36 -5.38
N ALA A 22 8.07 0.42 -5.45
CA ALA A 22 8.92 -0.77 -5.60
C ALA A 22 8.86 -1.70 -4.39
N ARG A 23 8.71 -1.14 -3.18
CA ARG A 23 8.57 -1.91 -1.93
C ARG A 23 7.20 -2.60 -1.83
N PHE A 24 6.15 -1.94 -2.31
CA PHE A 24 4.78 -2.44 -2.32
C PHE A 24 4.37 -2.91 -3.72
N ALA A 25 5.33 -3.48 -4.45
CA ALA A 25 5.09 -4.07 -5.75
C ALA A 25 4.00 -5.14 -5.62
N PRO A 26 3.16 -5.33 -6.65
CA PRO A 26 2.05 -6.30 -6.63
C PRO A 26 2.51 -7.76 -6.41
N GLU A 27 3.80 -8.04 -6.62
CA GLU A 27 4.46 -9.30 -6.31
C GLU A 27 4.68 -9.52 -4.79
N ALA A 28 4.82 -8.45 -4.00
CA ALA A 28 5.05 -8.52 -2.56
C ALA A 28 3.74 -8.54 -1.75
N GLY A 29 2.65 -8.03 -2.33
CA GLY A 29 1.36 -7.91 -1.66
C GLY A 29 0.33 -7.17 -2.50
N SER A 30 -0.89 -7.11 -2.01
CA SER A 30 -2.01 -6.41 -2.64
C SER A 30 -2.50 -5.27 -1.76
N TRP A 31 -2.88 -4.15 -2.36
CA TRP A 31 -3.57 -3.07 -1.66
C TRP A 31 -5.07 -3.36 -1.60
N THR A 32 -5.59 -3.55 -0.38
CA THR A 32 -7.02 -3.76 -0.11
C THR A 32 -7.66 -2.43 0.27
N PHE A 33 -8.68 -2.02 -0.47
CA PHE A 33 -9.49 -0.85 -0.16
C PHE A 33 -10.27 -1.07 1.15
N LEU A 34 -10.15 -0.13 2.09
CA LEU A 34 -10.90 -0.19 3.36
C LEU A 34 -12.16 0.67 3.27
N PHE A 35 -12.01 1.96 2.96
CA PHE A 35 -13.14 2.87 2.84
C PHE A 35 -12.77 4.13 2.05
N ALA A 36 -13.79 4.86 1.60
CA ALA A 36 -13.63 6.19 1.03
C ALA A 36 -14.55 7.18 1.73
N THR A 37 -14.05 8.40 1.94
CA THR A 37 -14.79 9.48 2.58
C THR A 37 -14.50 10.81 1.89
N GLY A 38 -15.49 11.69 1.81
CA GLY A 38 -15.31 13.07 1.34
C GLY A 38 -14.76 14.00 2.43
N ASP A 39 -14.63 13.51 3.66
CA ASP A 39 -14.27 14.33 4.82
C ASP A 39 -12.91 13.97 5.40
N ALA A 40 -12.01 14.96 5.48
CA ALA A 40 -10.66 14.75 5.97
C ALA A 40 -10.59 14.48 7.49
N HIS A 41 -11.56 14.98 8.26
CA HIS A 41 -11.64 14.72 9.70
C HIS A 41 -12.08 13.28 9.97
N GLU A 42 -13.06 12.80 9.21
CA GLU A 42 -13.50 11.40 9.26
C GLU A 42 -12.36 10.45 8.88
N LEU A 43 -11.62 10.76 7.81
CA LEU A 43 -10.43 10.00 7.44
C LEU A 43 -9.41 9.92 8.58
N LYS A 44 -9.10 11.08 9.17
CA LYS A 44 -8.10 11.17 10.25
C LYS A 44 -8.55 10.39 11.49
N ALA A 45 -9.82 10.48 11.85
CA ALA A 45 -10.38 9.72 12.95
C ALA A 45 -10.23 8.21 12.71
N TYR A 46 -10.59 7.73 11.52
CA TYR A 46 -10.48 6.33 11.18
C TYR A 46 -9.04 5.83 11.19
N VAL A 47 -8.09 6.60 10.63
CA VAL A 47 -6.66 6.23 10.67
C VAL A 47 -6.16 6.16 12.10
N ASN A 48 -6.58 7.09 12.95
CA ASN A 48 -6.18 7.09 14.36
C ASN A 48 -6.75 5.88 15.12
N GLU A 49 -8.02 5.56 14.92
CA GLU A 49 -8.65 4.37 15.48
C GLU A 49 -7.98 3.08 14.98
N LEU A 50 -7.59 3.03 13.71
CA LEU A 50 -6.90 1.88 13.13
C LEU A 50 -5.50 1.68 13.77
N ILE A 51 -4.74 2.75 13.97
CA ILE A 51 -3.44 2.70 14.65
C ILE A 51 -3.60 2.30 16.12
N LEU A 52 -4.67 2.75 16.78
CA LEU A 52 -4.99 2.37 18.15
C LEU A 52 -5.39 0.90 18.27
N ALA A 53 -6.18 0.40 17.31
CA ALA A 53 -6.61 -0.99 17.27
C ALA A 53 -5.47 -1.96 16.92
N GLU A 54 -4.53 -1.51 16.08
CA GLU A 54 -3.41 -2.31 15.57
C GLU A 54 -2.07 -1.59 15.77
N PRO A 55 -1.43 -1.72 16.96
CA PRO A 55 -0.18 -1.03 17.24
C PRO A 55 1.02 -1.52 16.40
N ASP A 56 0.91 -2.72 15.80
CA ASP A 56 1.94 -3.29 14.91
C ASP A 56 1.83 -2.75 13.47
N LEU A 57 0.71 -2.10 13.13
CA LEU A 57 0.49 -1.56 11.80
C LEU A 57 1.45 -0.39 11.55
N ARG A 58 2.32 -0.54 10.54
CA ARG A 58 3.25 0.53 10.17
C ARG A 58 2.55 1.56 9.29
N SER A 59 2.92 2.83 9.45
CA SER A 59 2.36 3.92 8.63
C SER A 59 2.57 3.72 7.12
N ASP A 60 3.61 2.98 6.72
CA ASP A 60 3.96 2.64 5.33
C ASP A 60 2.95 1.64 4.72
N GLU A 61 2.23 0.88 5.55
CA GLU A 61 1.22 -0.11 5.13
C GLU A 61 -0.16 0.51 4.88
N LEU A 62 -0.30 1.82 5.11
CA LEU A 62 -1.50 2.57 4.80
C LEU A 62 -1.23 3.56 3.66
N ARG A 63 -2.16 3.60 2.72
CA ARG A 63 -2.13 4.51 1.59
C ARG A 63 -3.42 5.30 1.53
N ILE A 64 -3.28 6.62 1.49
CA ILE A 64 -4.38 7.57 1.30
C ILE A 64 -4.27 8.12 -0.12
N ASP A 65 -5.24 7.80 -0.96
CA ASP A 65 -5.37 8.40 -2.28
C ASP A 65 -6.40 9.53 -2.23
N ALA A 66 -6.02 10.71 -2.70
CA ALA A 66 -6.93 11.83 -2.91
C ALA A 66 -6.97 12.12 -4.41
N PRO A 67 -7.96 11.60 -5.16
CA PRO A 67 -8.11 11.93 -6.56
C PRO A 67 -8.35 13.44 -6.65
N CYS A 68 -7.46 14.13 -7.35
CA CYS A 68 -7.62 15.55 -7.63
C CYS A 68 -8.88 15.74 -8.46
N SER A 69 -9.97 16.12 -7.81
CA SER A 69 -11.22 16.42 -8.49
C SER A 69 -11.02 17.70 -9.28
N ARG A 70 -10.99 17.60 -10.61
CA ARG A 70 -10.77 18.73 -11.53
C ARG A 70 -11.96 19.70 -11.54
N ASP A 71 -13.11 19.26 -11.02
CA ASP A 71 -14.41 19.94 -11.15
C ASP A 71 -14.90 20.62 -9.86
N GLY A 72 -14.02 20.84 -8.87
CA GLY A 72 -14.41 21.54 -7.62
C GLY A 72 -15.30 20.72 -6.68
N SER A 73 -15.53 19.44 -7.00
CA SER A 73 -16.11 18.47 -6.06
C SER A 73 -15.16 18.22 -4.89
N PRO A 74 -15.67 18.05 -3.65
CA PRO A 74 -14.83 17.67 -2.53
C PRO A 74 -14.01 16.41 -2.87
N PRO A 75 -12.69 16.39 -2.59
CA PRO A 75 -11.87 15.23 -2.87
C PRO A 75 -12.36 14.04 -2.06
N HIS A 76 -12.71 12.95 -2.72
CA HIS A 76 -12.98 11.68 -2.03
C HIS A 76 -11.66 11.03 -1.65
N TYR A 77 -11.31 11.11 -0.37
CA TYR A 77 -10.19 10.38 0.17
C TYR A 77 -10.50 8.89 0.19
N SER A 78 -9.60 8.08 -0.33
CA SER A 78 -9.68 6.62 -0.32
C SER A 78 -8.55 6.09 0.55
N LEU A 79 -8.88 5.28 1.56
CA LEU A 79 -7.90 4.57 2.38
C LEU A 79 -7.76 3.13 1.89
N SER A 80 -6.53 2.74 1.59
CA SER A 80 -6.16 1.35 1.27
C SER A 80 -5.09 0.86 2.23
N ARG A 81 -5.14 -0.42 2.58
CA ARG A 81 -4.14 -1.11 3.39
C ARG A 81 -3.38 -2.11 2.55
N PHE A 82 -2.07 -2.20 2.74
CA PHE A 82 -1.25 -3.22 2.13
C PHE A 82 -1.41 -4.55 2.88
N MET A 83 -1.69 -5.62 2.13
CA MET A 83 -1.70 -6.99 2.62
C MET A 83 -0.57 -7.76 1.91
N PRO A 84 0.50 -8.15 2.63
CA PRO A 84 1.55 -8.96 2.04
C PRO A 84 1.00 -10.32 1.63
N HIS A 85 1.44 -10.83 0.47
CA HIS A 85 1.13 -12.21 0.10
C HIS A 85 1.86 -13.16 1.06
N PRO A 86 1.22 -14.25 1.52
CA PRO A 86 1.96 -15.30 2.21
C PRO A 86 3.06 -15.79 1.29
N ALA A 87 4.28 -15.96 1.80
CA ALA A 87 5.39 -16.45 1.01
C ALA A 87 4.98 -17.73 0.30
N PRO A 88 5.26 -17.88 -1.01
CA PRO A 88 4.96 -19.12 -1.71
C PRO A 88 5.62 -20.25 -0.94
N GLU A 89 4.80 -21.23 -0.55
CA GLU A 89 5.29 -22.43 0.12
C GLU A 89 6.41 -23.00 -0.76
N PRO A 90 7.60 -23.29 -0.20
CA PRO A 90 8.67 -23.86 -1.02
C PRO A 90 8.10 -25.12 -1.68
N CYS A 91 8.11 -25.14 -3.01
CA CYS A 91 7.66 -26.31 -3.76
C CYS A 91 8.28 -27.54 -3.10
N PRO A 92 7.50 -28.54 -2.66
CA PRO A 92 8.09 -29.73 -2.09
C PRO A 92 9.06 -30.26 -3.14
N ALA A 93 10.35 -30.27 -2.77
CA ALA A 93 11.38 -30.85 -3.61
C ALA A 93 10.87 -32.25 -4.01
N PRO A 94 10.98 -32.64 -5.31
CA PRO A 94 10.49 -33.94 -5.73
C PRO A 94 11.09 -35.00 -4.79
N GLU A 95 10.22 -35.68 -4.04
CA GLU A 95 10.63 -36.70 -3.08
C GLU A 95 11.59 -37.65 -3.81
N PRO A 96 12.79 -37.94 -3.25
CA PRO A 96 13.66 -38.93 -3.84
C PRO A 96 12.91 -40.25 -3.83
N ASP A 97 12.58 -40.71 -5.04
CA ASP A 97 12.02 -42.01 -5.40
C ASP A 97 12.59 -43.09 -4.47
N HIS A 98 11.81 -43.50 -3.48
CA HIS A 98 12.12 -44.68 -2.67
C HIS A 98 11.92 -45.88 -3.58
N GLN A 99 12.97 -46.26 -4.31
CA GLN A 99 13.02 -47.55 -5.00
C GLN A 99 12.80 -48.67 -3.97
N PRO A 100 11.89 -49.62 -4.23
CA PRO A 100 11.74 -50.79 -3.38
C PRO A 100 12.92 -51.73 -3.65
N ALA A 101 13.85 -51.83 -2.69
CA ALA A 101 14.84 -52.90 -2.70
C ALA A 101 14.30 -54.05 -1.84
N GLU A 102 13.55 -54.91 -2.51
CA GLU A 102 13.30 -56.31 -2.14
C GLU A 102 14.64 -57.04 -1.98
N SER A 103 14.92 -57.63 -0.81
CA SER A 103 15.63 -58.92 -0.58
C SER A 103 15.96 -59.13 0.91
#